data_AF-A0AAC8QCH1-F1
#
_entry.id   AF-A0AAC8QCH1-F1
#
_cell.length_a   1.000
_cell.length_b   1.000
_cell.length_c   1.000
_cell.angle_alpha   90.00
_cell.angle_beta   90.00
_cell.angle_gamma   90.00
#
_symmetry.space_group_name_H-M   'P 1'
#
loop_
_entity.id
_entity.type
_entity.pdbx_description
1 polymer ?
#
loop_
_entity_poly.entity_id
_entity_poly.type
_entity_poly.pdbx_seq_one_letter_code
_entity_poly.pdbx_strand_id
1 'polypeptide(L)'
;MRHLLLLLMLLLAPLARAQEFTLPTPEAGHANGGVEPAMVPLPRPALVVGEVATPRFRLLYTAKSEGSARQLAGSIESIRDGFVSVLGRDWPGVTEIRVGVGREEFEALALPGGAPPGWAVALAYPSHRIVLLNALTMAGPEGMVTLRHELAHVALGQLARGWPRWFQEGLAQNLTGENWSMTHYAALFRAVQQEKVFRFEHLHDAWPDLPSDVEIAYAQSAAFVAWLSARYGPEGMGRLVDEVATGQPFEQAFGKAFKSSLWVEELAWREGLAARYGWLPLTTSSSLLWLGMTGLVVAAYLRRRKQKEEHLAEMEARDVAEEAELRAALEAELAQQRALLVPATAQPVDGAEAADAPKPVEALVAPEWNEPTEPLVTNGQEFEDDEEGEPRPSKPTVH
;
A
#
# COMPACT_ATOMS: atom_id res chain seq x y z
N MET A 1 11.03 -19.19 -0.70
CA MET A 1 11.44 -19.35 0.73
C MET A 1 11.72 -18.03 1.45
N ARG A 2 12.35 -17.02 0.82
CA ARG A 2 12.57 -15.69 1.45
C ARG A 2 11.28 -14.92 1.79
N HIS A 3 10.21 -15.10 1.02
CA HIS A 3 8.90 -14.47 1.30
C HIS A 3 8.07 -15.15 2.40
N LEU A 4 8.38 -16.41 2.74
CA LEU A 4 7.69 -17.15 3.79
C LEU A 4 8.23 -16.79 5.19
N LEU A 5 9.51 -16.41 5.28
CA LEU A 5 10.17 -15.95 6.50
C LEU A 5 9.71 -14.55 6.93
N LEU A 6 9.37 -13.67 5.98
CA LEU A 6 8.78 -12.36 6.26
C LEU A 6 7.35 -12.47 6.84
N LEU A 7 6.59 -13.48 6.40
CA LEU A 7 5.23 -13.77 6.89
C LEU A 7 5.24 -14.43 8.28
N LEU A 8 6.29 -15.18 8.61
CA LEU A 8 6.44 -15.80 9.94
C LEU A 8 6.91 -14.80 11.02
N MET A 9 7.69 -13.76 10.65
CA MET A 9 8.03 -12.67 11.58
C MET A 9 6.84 -11.76 11.91
N LEU A 10 5.82 -11.71 11.04
CA LEU A 10 4.56 -11.00 11.30
C LEU A 10 3.65 -11.70 12.33
N LEU A 11 3.84 -13.00 12.57
CA LEU A 11 3.00 -13.82 13.45
C LEU A 11 3.59 -14.05 14.86
N LEU A 12 4.87 -13.72 15.07
CA LEU A 12 5.60 -13.97 16.33
C LEU A 12 6.03 -12.69 17.06
N ALA A 13 5.65 -11.50 16.57
CA ALA A 13 5.82 -10.28 17.33
C ALA A 13 4.92 -10.34 18.58
N PRO A 14 5.45 -10.23 19.80
CA PRO A 14 4.63 -10.20 21.00
C PRO A 14 3.66 -9.01 20.88
N LEU A 15 2.40 -9.23 21.26
CA LEU A 15 1.46 -8.15 21.54
C LEU A 15 2.10 -7.20 22.56
N ALA A 16 2.74 -6.14 22.06
CA ALA A 16 3.18 -5.03 22.88
C ALA A 16 1.91 -4.44 23.48
N ARG A 17 1.77 -4.62 24.79
CA ARG A 17 0.72 -3.99 25.58
C ARG A 17 0.69 -2.51 25.21
N ALA A 18 -0.50 -1.98 24.98
CA ALA A 18 -0.75 -0.55 24.88
C ALA A 18 -0.11 0.14 26.10
N GLN A 19 1.07 0.70 25.88
CA GLN A 19 1.74 1.58 26.80
C GLN A 19 1.35 2.96 26.31
N GLU A 20 0.60 3.71 27.13
CA GLU A 20 0.26 5.10 26.89
C GLU A 20 1.52 5.85 26.45
N PHE A 21 1.60 6.17 25.16
CA PHE A 21 2.74 6.84 24.57
C PHE A 21 2.39 8.32 24.44
N THR A 22 2.46 9.03 25.56
CA THR A 22 2.60 10.49 25.58
C THR A 22 4.07 10.84 25.51
N LEU A 23 4.63 10.91 24.30
CA LEU A 23 5.82 11.71 23.97
C LEU A 23 5.76 12.15 22.49
N PRO A 24 6.11 13.40 22.16
CA PRO A 24 6.06 13.91 20.81
C PRO A 24 7.17 13.27 19.97
N THR A 25 6.82 12.85 18.76
CA THR A 25 7.79 12.63 17.68
C THR A 25 8.63 13.90 17.50
N PRO A 26 9.96 13.81 17.32
CA PRO A 26 10.77 14.97 16.97
C PRO A 26 10.37 15.44 15.56
N GLU A 27 9.43 16.39 15.50
CA GLU A 27 8.91 16.96 14.26
C GLU A 27 9.71 18.19 13.83
N ALA A 28 9.65 18.46 12.52
CA ALA A 28 10.08 19.71 11.91
C ALA A 28 9.29 20.87 12.54
N GLY A 29 10.01 21.79 13.17
CA GLY A 29 9.43 22.89 13.91
C GLY A 29 9.01 24.01 13.00
N HIS A 30 7.80 23.98 12.45
CA HIS A 30 7.21 25.21 11.94
C HIS A 30 6.74 26.06 13.09
N ALA A 31 7.12 27.33 13.07
CA ALA A 31 6.43 28.34 13.83
C ALA A 31 4.99 28.42 13.29
N ASN A 32 4.09 27.57 13.78
CA ASN A 32 2.65 27.62 13.53
C ASN A 32 2.16 29.06 13.75
N GLY A 33 2.06 29.84 12.67
CA GLY A 33 1.59 31.23 12.72
C GLY A 33 2.40 32.17 13.62
N GLY A 34 3.63 31.82 14.00
CA GLY A 34 4.50 32.74 14.72
C GLY A 34 4.88 33.89 13.80
N VAL A 35 4.63 35.13 14.21
CA VAL A 35 5.09 36.30 13.45
C VAL A 35 6.60 36.23 13.39
N GLU A 36 7.15 35.97 12.19
CA GLU A 36 8.59 36.09 11.98
C GLU A 36 9.04 37.49 12.44
N PRO A 37 10.22 37.60 13.08
CA PRO A 37 10.70 38.89 13.52
C PRO A 37 10.78 39.90 12.36
N ALA A 38 10.73 41.19 12.69
CA ALA A 38 10.87 42.21 11.65
C ALA A 38 12.20 42.05 10.90
N MET A 39 12.16 42.24 9.57
CA MET A 39 13.31 42.18 8.66
C MET A 39 14.29 43.34 8.91
N VAL A 40 15.01 43.27 10.03
CA VAL A 40 16.07 44.18 10.44
C VAL A 40 17.40 43.46 10.27
N PRO A 41 18.50 44.13 9.90
CA PRO A 41 19.82 43.50 9.89
C PRO A 41 20.14 42.90 11.26
N LEU A 42 20.22 41.56 11.33
CA LEU A 42 20.53 40.85 12.55
C LEU A 42 22.03 40.62 12.65
N PRO A 43 22.66 40.91 13.80
CA PRO A 43 24.08 40.63 14.00
C PRO A 43 24.35 39.13 13.95
N ARG A 44 25.57 38.76 13.54
CA ARG A 44 26.03 37.36 13.58
C ARG A 44 25.95 36.85 15.02
N PRO A 45 25.36 35.66 15.28
CA PRO A 45 25.27 35.14 16.64
C PRO A 45 26.67 34.91 17.25
N ALA A 46 26.83 35.24 18.54
CA ALA A 46 28.13 35.24 19.21
C ALA A 46 28.81 33.86 19.30
N LEU A 47 28.01 32.78 19.32
CA LEU A 47 28.52 31.40 19.35
C LEU A 47 29.08 30.90 18.02
N VAL A 48 28.87 31.65 16.93
CA VAL A 48 29.37 31.25 15.61
C VAL A 48 30.87 31.51 15.55
N VAL A 49 31.64 30.44 15.35
CA VAL A 49 33.11 30.52 15.28
C VAL A 49 33.66 30.48 13.86
N GLY A 50 32.84 30.07 12.89
CA GLY A 50 33.25 29.96 11.49
C GLY A 50 32.07 29.94 10.52
N GLU A 51 32.39 29.94 9.23
CA GLU A 51 31.42 29.76 8.16
C GLU A 51 31.97 28.91 7.01
N VAL A 52 31.11 28.16 6.35
CA VAL A 52 31.38 27.53 5.04
C VAL A 52 30.43 28.16 4.03
N ALA A 53 30.98 28.75 2.97
CA ALA A 53 30.19 29.34 1.89
C ALA A 53 30.15 28.40 0.68
N THR A 54 28.99 28.34 0.04
CA THR A 54 28.78 27.72 -1.26
C THR A 54 28.11 28.77 -2.19
N PRO A 55 27.92 28.50 -3.49
CA PRO A 55 27.30 29.49 -4.39
C PRO A 55 25.94 30.01 -3.91
N ARG A 56 25.11 29.15 -3.31
CA ARG A 56 23.73 29.45 -2.94
C ARG A 56 23.46 29.39 -1.44
N PHE A 57 24.45 29.03 -0.62
CA PHE A 57 24.31 28.91 0.83
C PHE A 57 25.47 29.51 1.62
N ARG A 58 25.17 29.92 2.85
CA ARG A 58 26.16 30.25 3.88
C ARG A 58 25.86 29.46 5.15
N LEU A 59 26.76 28.56 5.51
CA LEU A 59 26.61 27.69 6.67
C LEU A 59 27.41 28.29 7.83
N LEU A 60 26.72 28.86 8.80
CA LEU A 60 27.30 29.34 10.05
C LEU A 60 27.32 28.22 11.08
N TYR A 61 28.46 28.00 11.75
CA TYR A 61 28.61 26.89 12.69
C TYR A 61 29.27 27.31 14.00
N THR A 62 28.88 26.61 15.07
CA THR A 62 29.56 26.62 16.37
C THR A 62 30.78 25.70 16.36
N ALA A 63 31.66 25.83 17.37
CA ALA A 63 32.87 25.01 17.44
C ALA A 63 32.59 23.49 17.40
N LYS A 64 31.48 23.05 18.01
CA LYS A 64 31.11 21.63 18.07
C LYS A 64 30.45 21.12 16.78
N SER A 65 29.95 22.00 15.92
CA SER A 65 29.17 21.64 14.72
C SER A 65 29.95 21.79 13.40
N GLU A 66 31.22 22.19 13.44
CA GLU A 66 32.05 22.41 12.25
C GLU A 66 32.06 21.22 11.28
N GLY A 67 32.24 19.99 11.81
CA GLY A 67 32.27 18.77 10.99
C GLY A 67 30.97 18.57 10.22
N SER A 68 29.82 18.71 10.90
CA SER A 68 28.50 18.58 10.29
C SER A 68 28.23 19.66 9.25
N ALA A 69 28.64 20.92 9.52
CA ALA A 69 28.49 22.01 8.56
C ALA A 69 29.32 21.78 7.29
N ARG A 70 30.58 21.33 7.43
CA ARG A 70 31.43 20.99 6.28
C ARG A 70 30.88 19.80 5.47
N GLN A 71 30.36 18.79 6.15
CA GLN A 71 29.72 17.66 5.49
C GLN A 71 28.48 18.11 4.70
N LEU A 72 27.61 18.92 5.31
CA LEU A 72 26.41 19.44 4.67
C LEU A 72 26.74 20.33 3.46
N ALA A 73 27.77 21.17 3.55
CA ALA A 73 28.22 22.00 2.43
C ALA A 73 28.57 21.18 1.18
N GLY A 74 28.98 19.91 1.33
CA GLY A 74 29.30 19.01 0.23
C GLY A 74 28.08 18.51 -0.56
N SER A 75 26.86 18.61 -0.02
CA SER A 75 25.64 18.08 -0.64
C SER A 75 24.49 19.08 -0.79
N ILE A 76 24.52 20.20 -0.06
CA ILE A 76 23.39 21.14 0.02
C ILE A 76 23.04 21.81 -1.32
N GLU A 77 24.02 22.00 -2.19
CA GLU A 77 23.80 22.52 -3.55
C GLU A 77 22.95 21.55 -4.38
N SER A 78 23.28 20.26 -4.36
CA SER A 78 22.50 19.22 -5.04
C SER A 78 21.10 19.05 -4.44
N ILE A 79 20.94 19.33 -3.13
CA ILE A 79 19.61 19.38 -2.51
C ILE A 79 18.79 20.47 -3.20
N ARG A 80 19.30 21.71 -3.29
CA ARG A 80 18.63 22.82 -3.96
C ARG A 80 18.34 22.55 -5.44
N ASP A 81 19.24 21.89 -6.16
CA ASP A 81 18.99 21.48 -7.54
C ASP A 81 17.79 20.52 -7.66
N GLY A 82 17.58 19.66 -6.66
CA GLY A 82 16.39 18.82 -6.54
C GLY A 82 15.09 19.63 -6.34
N PHE A 83 15.14 20.75 -5.62
CA PHE A 83 13.99 21.65 -5.53
C PHE A 83 13.69 22.31 -6.87
N VAL A 84 14.74 22.79 -7.56
CA VAL A 84 14.59 23.44 -8.87
C VAL A 84 14.01 22.47 -9.90
N SER A 85 14.38 21.19 -9.85
CA SER A 85 13.83 20.19 -10.78
C SER A 85 12.35 19.89 -10.53
N VAL A 86 11.83 20.10 -9.32
CA VAL A 86 10.40 19.92 -9.01
C VAL A 86 9.61 21.20 -9.23
N LEU A 87 10.10 22.33 -8.72
CA LEU A 87 9.43 23.63 -8.79
C LEU A 87 9.57 24.31 -10.16
N GLY A 88 10.56 23.94 -10.95
CA GLY A 88 10.90 24.60 -12.22
C GLY A 88 11.44 26.03 -12.08
N ARG A 89 11.60 26.52 -10.85
CA ARG A 89 12.15 27.85 -10.52
C ARG A 89 13.14 27.70 -9.38
N ASP A 90 14.20 28.47 -9.45
CA ASP A 90 15.12 28.68 -8.33
C ASP A 90 14.70 29.90 -7.52
N TRP A 91 14.98 29.94 -6.22
CA TRP A 91 14.63 31.06 -5.36
C TRP A 91 15.78 32.06 -5.21
N PRO A 92 15.52 33.36 -5.04
CA PRO A 92 16.59 34.36 -5.08
C PRO A 92 17.50 34.37 -3.84
N GLY A 93 18.77 34.64 -4.10
CA GLY A 93 19.78 34.94 -3.07
C GLY A 93 20.35 33.72 -2.36
N VAL A 94 21.02 34.01 -1.24
CA VAL A 94 21.79 33.05 -0.46
C VAL A 94 21.00 32.67 0.79
N THR A 95 20.79 31.38 0.99
CA THR A 95 20.14 30.84 2.19
C THR A 95 21.18 30.61 3.28
N GLU A 96 20.95 31.17 4.45
CA GLU A 96 21.81 31.00 5.62
C GLU A 96 21.35 29.77 6.42
N ILE A 97 22.28 28.88 6.72
CA ILE A 97 22.04 27.71 7.57
C ILE A 97 22.86 27.88 8.84
N ARG A 98 22.19 27.88 9.99
CA ARG A 98 22.82 27.98 11.31
C ARG A 98 22.85 26.60 11.96
N VAL A 99 24.05 26.08 12.18
CA VAL A 99 24.26 24.74 12.73
C VAL A 99 24.83 24.85 14.15
N GLY A 100 24.15 24.23 15.11
CA GLY A 100 24.58 24.16 16.51
C GLY A 100 24.41 22.76 17.07
N VAL A 101 25.05 22.45 18.20
CA VAL A 101 24.95 21.14 18.87
C VAL A 101 24.11 21.23 20.13
N GLY A 102 23.02 20.46 20.16
CA GLY A 102 22.13 20.39 21.32
C GLY A 102 21.24 21.63 21.46
N ARG A 103 20.42 21.63 22.53
CA ARG A 103 19.34 22.60 22.70
C ARG A 103 19.83 24.03 22.91
N GLU A 104 20.84 24.21 23.77
CA GLU A 104 21.38 25.52 24.13
C GLU A 104 21.94 26.27 22.91
N GLU A 105 22.77 25.61 22.10
CA GLU A 105 23.33 26.21 20.89
C GLU A 105 22.23 26.45 19.84
N PHE A 106 21.26 25.54 19.72
CA PHE A 106 20.12 25.71 18.80
C PHE A 106 19.28 26.95 19.13
N GLU A 107 18.95 27.16 20.40
CA GLU A 107 18.22 28.36 20.85
C GLU A 107 19.05 29.63 20.68
N ALA A 108 20.34 29.60 21.02
CA ALA A 108 21.22 30.76 20.92
C ALA A 108 21.51 31.20 19.47
N LEU A 109 21.31 30.30 18.49
CA LEU A 109 21.40 30.60 17.06
C LEU A 109 20.09 31.13 16.47
N ALA A 110 18.97 31.10 17.21
CA ALA A 110 17.67 31.55 16.72
C ALA A 110 17.61 33.06 16.51
N LEU A 111 16.63 33.51 15.71
CA LEU A 111 16.38 34.93 15.60
C LEU A 111 15.73 35.45 16.89
N PRO A 112 15.99 36.72 17.26
CA PRO A 112 15.27 37.35 18.37
C PRO A 112 13.76 37.32 18.13
N GLY A 113 12.95 37.18 19.17
CA GLY A 113 11.48 37.18 19.05
C GLY A 113 10.77 36.01 19.74
N GLY A 114 11.51 35.03 20.24
CA GLY A 114 10.97 33.92 21.03
C GLY A 114 11.92 32.73 21.00
N ALA A 115 11.84 31.86 22.02
CA ALA A 115 12.56 30.60 21.99
C ALA A 115 11.93 29.68 20.94
N PRO A 116 12.72 28.95 20.14
CA PRO A 116 12.20 27.88 19.29
C PRO A 116 11.33 26.91 20.09
N PRO A 117 10.33 26.25 19.49
CA PRO A 117 9.54 25.23 20.18
C PRO A 117 10.43 24.14 20.79
N GLY A 118 10.10 23.65 21.99
CA GLY A 118 10.96 22.70 22.75
C GLY A 118 11.26 21.39 22.03
N TRP A 119 10.36 20.97 21.15
CA TRP A 119 10.44 19.75 20.35
C TRP A 119 11.14 19.95 18.99
N ALA A 120 11.35 21.21 18.55
CA ALA A 120 11.92 21.52 17.25
C ALA A 120 13.40 21.15 17.20
N VAL A 121 13.75 20.31 16.23
CA VAL A 121 15.15 19.93 15.92
C VAL A 121 15.73 20.68 14.72
N ALA A 122 14.86 21.30 13.94
CA ALA A 122 15.14 22.28 12.91
C ALA A 122 14.03 23.34 12.91
N LEU A 123 14.31 24.51 12.34
CA LEU A 123 13.36 25.62 12.23
C LEU A 123 13.72 26.53 11.06
N ALA A 124 12.78 26.79 10.16
CA ALA A 124 12.92 27.79 9.11
C ALA A 124 12.37 29.16 9.51
N TYR A 125 13.04 30.20 9.02
CA TYR A 125 12.55 31.58 8.93
C TYR A 125 12.50 31.95 7.44
N PRO A 126 11.42 31.60 6.73
CA PRO A 126 11.31 31.78 5.29
C PRO A 126 11.61 33.20 4.83
N SER A 127 11.08 34.22 5.51
CA SER A 127 11.25 35.63 5.11
C SER A 127 12.72 36.08 5.22
N HIS A 128 13.46 35.50 6.17
CA HIS A 128 14.87 35.81 6.41
C HIS A 128 15.85 34.94 5.60
N ARG A 129 15.36 33.89 4.94
CA ARG A 129 16.18 32.83 4.30
C ARG A 129 17.12 32.14 5.28
N ILE A 130 16.65 31.92 6.52
CA ILE A 130 17.44 31.28 7.56
C ILE A 130 16.84 29.92 7.88
N VAL A 131 17.68 28.90 8.01
CA VAL A 131 17.31 27.60 8.59
C VAL A 131 18.23 27.33 9.77
N LEU A 132 17.65 26.95 10.90
CA LEU A 132 18.36 26.46 12.07
C LEU A 132 18.36 24.93 12.07
N LEU A 133 19.51 24.35 12.41
CA LEU A 133 19.68 22.90 12.48
C LEU A 133 20.43 22.50 13.75
N ASN A 134 19.92 21.47 14.43
CA ASN A 134 20.69 20.76 15.44
C ASN A 134 21.57 19.70 14.76
N ALA A 135 22.89 19.87 14.81
CA ALA A 135 23.88 19.01 14.18
C ALA A 135 23.75 17.53 14.58
N LEU A 136 23.28 17.24 15.81
CA LEU A 136 23.10 15.87 16.28
C LEU A 136 22.08 15.09 15.44
N THR A 137 21.10 15.79 14.88
CA THR A 137 20.09 15.17 14.00
C THR A 137 20.62 14.89 12.59
N MET A 138 21.70 15.58 12.18
CA MET A 138 22.34 15.42 10.86
C MET A 138 23.13 14.11 10.73
N ALA A 139 23.41 13.41 11.84
CA ALA A 139 24.15 12.15 11.80
C ALA A 139 23.35 10.98 11.20
N GLY A 140 22.02 11.11 11.09
CA GLY A 140 21.12 10.10 10.55
C GLY A 140 20.29 10.58 9.35
N PRO A 141 19.58 9.68 8.66
CA PRO A 141 18.72 10.01 7.51
C PRO A 141 17.61 11.01 7.87
N GLU A 142 17.09 10.93 9.10
CA GLU A 142 16.04 11.82 9.64
C GLU A 142 16.43 13.31 9.57
N GLY A 143 17.72 13.60 9.75
CA GLY A 143 18.21 14.96 9.66
C GLY A 143 18.09 15.55 8.25
N MET A 144 18.40 14.76 7.22
CA MET A 144 18.28 15.21 5.84
C MET A 144 16.82 15.38 5.41
N VAL A 145 15.93 14.52 5.91
CA VAL A 145 14.47 14.65 5.77
C VAL A 145 14.02 15.99 6.34
N THR A 146 14.38 16.27 7.60
CA THR A 146 14.03 17.51 8.28
C THR A 146 14.58 18.75 7.55
N LEU A 147 15.85 18.74 7.13
CA LEU A 147 16.43 19.84 6.37
C LEU A 147 15.69 20.12 5.06
N ARG A 148 15.37 19.08 4.29
CA ARG A 148 14.61 19.22 3.04
C ARG A 148 13.24 19.83 3.33
N HIS A 149 12.58 19.36 4.38
CA HIS A 149 11.30 19.91 4.81
C HIS A 149 11.40 21.42 5.09
N GLU A 150 12.35 21.85 5.93
CA GLU A 150 12.55 23.28 6.25
C GLU A 150 12.95 24.12 5.02
N LEU A 151 13.79 23.58 4.14
CA LEU A 151 14.17 24.26 2.90
C LEU A 151 13.00 24.45 1.94
N ALA A 152 11.98 23.59 1.97
CA ALA A 152 10.78 23.77 1.17
C ALA A 152 10.01 25.03 1.56
N HIS A 153 9.89 25.27 2.86
CA HIS A 153 9.24 26.47 3.38
C HIS A 153 10.04 27.73 3.05
N VAL A 154 11.37 27.69 3.16
CA VAL A 154 12.23 28.80 2.69
C VAL A 154 12.06 29.03 1.19
N ALA A 155 12.11 27.98 0.37
CA ALA A 155 11.96 28.09 -1.07
C ALA A 155 10.61 28.74 -1.44
N LEU A 156 9.50 28.22 -0.92
CA LEU A 156 8.17 28.75 -1.20
C LEU A 156 8.00 30.18 -0.71
N GLY A 157 8.42 30.48 0.52
CA GLY A 157 8.32 31.82 1.10
C GLY A 157 9.16 32.88 0.38
N GLN A 158 10.24 32.47 -0.30
CA GLN A 158 11.05 33.36 -1.14
C GLN A 158 10.51 33.50 -2.56
N LEU A 159 9.83 32.48 -3.08
CA LEU A 159 9.28 32.50 -4.43
C LEU A 159 7.99 33.32 -4.51
N ALA A 160 7.08 33.14 -3.55
CA ALA A 160 5.82 33.87 -3.51
C ALA A 160 5.17 33.85 -2.13
N ARG A 161 4.10 34.63 -1.98
CA ARG A 161 3.18 34.57 -0.82
C ARG A 161 1.84 34.00 -1.28
N GLY A 162 1.00 33.58 -0.34
CA GLY A 162 -0.36 33.10 -0.65
C GLY A 162 -0.41 31.64 -1.09
N TRP A 163 0.56 30.83 -0.69
CA TRP A 163 0.50 29.37 -0.85
C TRP A 163 -0.51 28.78 0.12
N PRO A 164 -1.44 27.92 -0.32
CA PRO A 164 -2.31 27.19 0.60
C PRO A 164 -1.48 26.23 1.44
N ARG A 165 -1.92 26.00 2.68
CA ARG A 165 -1.17 25.18 3.63
C ARG A 165 -0.92 23.78 3.10
N TRP A 166 -1.92 23.14 2.49
CA TRP A 166 -1.74 21.81 1.88
C TRP A 166 -0.61 21.78 0.84
N PHE A 167 -0.40 22.85 0.06
CA PHE A 167 0.67 22.86 -0.93
C PHE A 167 2.04 23.04 -0.28
N GLN A 168 2.13 23.92 0.73
CA GLN A 168 3.37 24.13 1.50
C GLN A 168 3.83 22.83 2.16
N GLU A 169 2.93 22.20 2.92
CA GLU A 169 3.21 20.95 3.62
C GLU A 169 3.40 19.79 2.66
N GLY A 170 2.57 19.71 1.61
CA GLY A 170 2.65 18.67 0.59
C GLY A 170 3.98 18.70 -0.17
N LEU A 171 4.47 19.89 -0.54
CA LEU A 171 5.78 20.04 -1.17
C LEU A 171 6.91 19.68 -0.21
N ALA A 172 6.84 20.14 1.04
CA ALA A 172 7.82 19.84 2.07
C ALA A 172 7.96 18.33 2.31
N GLN A 173 6.83 17.62 2.40
CA GLN A 173 6.77 16.16 2.50
C GLN A 173 7.17 15.46 1.19
N ASN A 174 6.86 16.04 0.04
CA ASN A 174 7.18 15.42 -1.25
C ASN A 174 8.69 15.39 -1.50
N LEU A 175 9.39 16.45 -1.10
CA LEU A 175 10.82 16.65 -1.36
C LEU A 175 11.74 15.99 -0.35
N THR A 176 11.21 15.45 0.74
CA THR A 176 11.98 14.61 1.69
C THR A 176 12.36 13.27 1.08
N GLY A 177 11.66 12.82 0.03
CA GLY A 177 11.80 11.48 -0.54
C GLY A 177 10.94 10.42 0.15
N GLU A 178 10.10 10.81 1.12
CA GLU A 178 9.23 9.93 1.90
C GLU A 178 7.85 9.71 1.25
N ASN A 179 7.70 10.01 -0.05
CA ASN A 179 6.45 9.81 -0.80
C ASN A 179 5.90 8.37 -0.73
N TRP A 180 6.76 7.40 -0.39
CA TRP A 180 6.43 5.99 -0.25
C TRP A 180 6.63 5.48 1.17
N SER A 181 6.64 6.36 2.18
CA SER A 181 6.68 5.93 3.57
C SER A 181 5.47 5.05 3.85
N MET A 182 5.69 3.97 4.61
CA MET A 182 4.61 3.07 5.01
C MET A 182 3.54 3.82 5.80
N THR A 183 3.94 4.86 6.54
CA THR A 183 3.07 5.76 7.30
C THR A 183 2.12 6.53 6.38
N HIS A 184 2.63 7.19 5.33
CA HIS A 184 1.79 7.91 4.37
C HIS A 184 0.84 6.98 3.63
N TYR A 185 1.34 5.81 3.22
CA TYR A 185 0.50 4.79 2.58
C TYR A 185 -0.61 4.31 3.51
N ALA A 186 -0.29 4.01 4.78
CA ALA A 186 -1.28 3.59 5.77
C ALA A 186 -2.30 4.69 6.09
N ALA A 187 -1.88 5.96 6.15
CA ALA A 187 -2.77 7.10 6.36
C ALA A 187 -3.77 7.24 5.19
N LEU A 188 -3.28 7.21 3.94
CA LEU A 188 -4.14 7.26 2.75
C LEU A 188 -5.04 6.03 2.62
N PHE A 189 -4.53 4.85 2.95
CA PHE A 189 -5.32 3.63 3.03
C PHE A 189 -6.52 3.80 3.99
N ARG A 190 -6.26 4.27 5.22
CA ARG A 190 -7.33 4.54 6.20
C ARG A 190 -8.29 5.60 5.70
N ALA A 191 -7.79 6.68 5.10
CA ALA A 191 -8.62 7.75 4.55
C ALA A 191 -9.57 7.25 3.46
N VAL A 192 -9.10 6.38 2.57
CA VAL A 192 -9.94 5.76 1.54
C VAL A 192 -10.98 4.83 2.15
N GLN A 193 -10.59 3.96 3.08
CA GLN A 193 -11.51 3.02 3.74
C GLN A 193 -12.59 3.70 4.58
N GLN A 194 -12.30 4.88 5.13
CA GLN A 194 -13.22 5.65 5.98
C GLN A 194 -13.93 6.76 5.21
N GLU A 195 -13.70 6.90 3.90
CA GLU A 195 -14.22 8.00 3.08
C GLU A 195 -13.85 9.40 3.61
N LYS A 196 -12.68 9.51 4.24
CA LYS A 196 -12.16 10.72 4.93
C LYS A 196 -11.10 11.49 4.12
N VAL A 197 -11.14 11.40 2.79
CA VAL A 197 -10.24 12.19 1.94
C VAL A 197 -10.72 13.64 1.93
N PHE A 198 -9.94 14.55 2.51
CA PHE A 198 -10.29 15.96 2.68
C PHE A 198 -10.35 16.70 1.35
N ARG A 199 -11.21 17.72 1.21
CA ARG A 199 -11.14 18.62 0.05
C ARG A 199 -9.96 19.57 0.20
N PHE A 200 -9.20 19.83 -0.86
CA PHE A 200 -8.03 20.71 -0.76
C PHE A 200 -8.41 22.16 -0.43
N GLU A 201 -9.59 22.60 -0.86
CA GLU A 201 -10.18 23.88 -0.45
C GLU A 201 -10.29 24.01 1.07
N HIS A 202 -10.62 22.94 1.79
CA HIS A 202 -10.71 22.95 3.26
C HIS A 202 -9.34 22.91 3.95
N LEU A 203 -8.28 22.58 3.22
CA LEU A 203 -6.89 22.57 3.70
C LEU A 203 -6.11 23.79 3.21
N HIS A 204 -6.81 24.85 2.75
CA HIS A 204 -6.18 26.10 2.33
C HIS A 204 -5.62 26.86 3.54
N ASP A 205 -6.49 27.24 4.49
CA ASP A 205 -6.12 27.97 5.71
C ASP A 205 -6.37 27.17 6.99
N ALA A 206 -7.37 26.29 6.96
CA ALA A 206 -7.74 25.44 8.09
C ALA A 206 -6.97 24.11 8.06
N TRP A 207 -6.87 23.46 9.22
CA TRP A 207 -6.25 22.15 9.35
C TRP A 207 -6.97 21.32 10.40
N PRO A 208 -7.03 19.98 10.26
CA PRO A 208 -7.61 19.14 11.28
C PRO A 208 -6.84 19.21 12.60
N ASP A 209 -7.55 19.03 13.72
CA ASP A 209 -6.97 19.02 15.06
C ASP A 209 -6.62 17.60 15.55
N LEU A 210 -7.34 16.60 15.07
CA LEU A 210 -7.15 15.20 15.46
C LEU A 210 -5.85 14.66 14.84
N PRO A 211 -4.92 14.06 15.63
CA PRO A 211 -3.64 13.58 15.11
C PRO A 211 -3.74 12.64 13.90
N SER A 212 -4.72 11.72 13.92
CA SER A 212 -4.97 10.81 12.81
C SER A 212 -5.44 11.50 11.54
N ASP A 213 -6.17 12.60 11.68
CA ASP A 213 -6.68 13.39 10.56
C ASP A 213 -5.57 14.32 10.01
N VAL A 214 -4.70 14.82 10.89
CA VAL A 214 -3.46 15.53 10.54
C VAL A 214 -2.55 14.66 9.69
N GLU A 215 -2.32 13.40 10.09
CA GLU A 215 -1.55 12.44 9.29
C GLU A 215 -2.15 12.25 7.89
N ILE A 216 -3.48 12.16 7.79
CA ILE A 216 -4.17 12.04 6.50
C ILE A 216 -3.95 13.32 5.67
N ALA A 217 -4.11 14.50 6.25
CA ALA A 217 -3.92 15.77 5.56
C ALA A 217 -2.50 15.91 5.00
N TYR A 218 -1.46 15.55 5.77
CA TYR A 218 -0.08 15.53 5.29
C TYR A 218 0.12 14.51 4.15
N ALA A 219 -0.31 13.26 4.34
CA ALA A 219 -0.11 12.20 3.36
C ALA A 219 -0.84 12.51 2.03
N GLN A 220 -2.07 13.02 2.11
CA GLN A 220 -2.84 13.46 0.95
C GLN A 220 -2.19 14.64 0.24
N SER A 221 -1.73 15.63 0.99
CA SER A 221 -1.06 16.80 0.43
C SER A 221 0.21 16.41 -0.34
N ALA A 222 1.04 15.55 0.26
CA ALA A 222 2.25 15.04 -0.38
C ALA A 222 1.93 14.26 -1.67
N ALA A 223 0.96 13.36 -1.60
CA ALA A 223 0.57 12.53 -2.74
C ALA A 223 -0.04 13.35 -3.90
N PHE A 224 -0.76 14.43 -3.60
CA PHE A 224 -1.33 15.29 -4.64
C PHE A 224 -0.29 16.22 -5.26
N VAL A 225 0.63 16.80 -4.48
CA VAL A 225 1.78 17.55 -5.03
C VAL A 225 2.66 16.64 -5.89
N ALA A 226 2.89 15.39 -5.48
CA ALA A 226 3.58 14.40 -6.29
C ALA A 226 2.87 14.14 -7.62
N TRP A 227 1.54 14.01 -7.60
CA TRP A 227 0.72 13.79 -8.79
C TRP A 227 0.75 14.99 -9.74
N LEU A 228 0.63 16.21 -9.22
CA LEU A 228 0.75 17.44 -10.00
C LEU A 228 2.13 17.55 -10.64
N SER A 229 3.19 17.29 -9.87
CA SER A 229 4.57 17.33 -10.35
C SER A 229 4.82 16.30 -11.46
N ALA A 230 4.30 15.08 -11.30
CA ALA A 230 4.40 14.04 -12.32
C ALA A 230 3.61 14.36 -13.60
N ARG A 231 2.46 15.03 -13.47
CA ARG A 231 1.56 15.35 -14.59
C ARG A 231 2.01 16.56 -15.39
N TYR A 232 2.45 17.61 -14.72
CA TYR A 232 2.76 18.91 -15.33
C TYR A 232 4.25 19.19 -15.47
N GLY A 233 5.08 18.43 -14.77
CA GLY A 233 6.53 18.56 -14.80
C GLY A 233 7.04 19.92 -14.27
N PRO A 234 8.35 20.14 -14.37
CA PRO A 234 8.98 21.36 -13.87
C PRO A 234 8.43 22.62 -14.55
N GLU A 235 8.10 22.56 -15.85
CA GLU A 235 7.57 23.73 -16.57
C GLU A 235 6.20 24.18 -16.05
N GLY A 236 5.29 23.24 -15.80
CA GLY A 236 3.98 23.58 -15.27
C GLY A 236 4.04 24.05 -13.82
N MET A 237 4.87 23.39 -13.00
CA MET A 237 5.13 23.84 -11.63
C MET A 237 5.77 25.24 -11.60
N GLY A 238 6.68 25.52 -12.54
CA GLY A 238 7.29 26.84 -12.66
C GLY A 238 6.29 27.93 -13.06
N ARG A 239 5.33 27.61 -13.95
CA ARG A 239 4.23 28.53 -14.24
C ARG A 239 3.34 28.77 -13.02
N LEU A 240 3.08 27.75 -12.20
CA LEU A 240 2.33 27.93 -10.96
C LEU A 240 3.06 28.92 -10.03
N VAL A 241 4.37 28.75 -9.86
CA VAL A 241 5.21 29.68 -9.08
C VAL A 241 5.11 31.10 -9.62
N ASP A 242 5.29 31.30 -10.92
CA ASP A 242 5.23 32.63 -11.54
C ASP A 242 3.85 33.28 -11.34
N GLU A 243 2.77 32.50 -11.49
CA GLU A 243 1.41 32.99 -11.35
C GLU A 243 1.04 33.32 -9.89
N VAL A 244 1.52 32.54 -8.91
CA VAL A 244 1.31 32.85 -7.48
C VAL A 244 2.12 34.08 -7.08
N ALA A 245 3.33 34.26 -7.64
CA ALA A 245 4.18 35.43 -7.39
C ALA A 245 3.53 36.76 -7.85
N THR A 246 2.52 36.72 -8.73
CA THR A 246 1.75 37.92 -9.10
C THR A 246 0.82 38.45 -8.00
N GLY A 247 0.61 37.66 -6.92
CA GLY A 247 -0.23 38.04 -5.78
C GLY A 247 -1.73 37.82 -5.97
N GLN A 248 -2.14 37.16 -7.06
CA GLN A 248 -3.53 36.74 -7.26
C GLN A 248 -3.90 35.54 -6.36
N PRO A 249 -5.20 35.28 -6.12
CA PRO A 249 -5.64 34.10 -5.37
C PRO A 249 -5.11 32.79 -5.97
N PHE A 250 -4.75 31.83 -5.12
CA PHE A 250 -4.08 30.60 -5.52
C PHE A 250 -4.85 29.82 -6.58
N GLU A 251 -6.18 29.72 -6.47
CA GLU A 251 -7.03 29.00 -7.42
C GLU A 251 -6.97 29.62 -8.82
N GLN A 252 -6.84 30.94 -8.92
CA GLN A 252 -6.68 31.62 -10.20
C GLN A 252 -5.31 31.34 -10.80
N ALA A 253 -4.26 31.36 -9.97
CA ALA A 253 -2.91 31.01 -10.39
C ALA A 253 -2.82 29.56 -10.88
N PHE A 254 -3.43 28.64 -10.13
CA PHE A 254 -3.56 27.22 -10.48
C PHE A 254 -4.24 27.05 -11.85
N GLY A 255 -5.39 27.72 -12.04
CA GLY A 255 -6.13 27.74 -13.30
C GLY A 255 -5.29 28.18 -14.49
N LYS A 256 -4.51 29.26 -14.32
CA LYS A 256 -3.65 29.80 -15.38
C LYS A 256 -2.45 28.89 -15.68
N ALA A 257 -1.82 28.33 -14.66
CA ALA A 257 -0.62 27.51 -14.78
C ALA A 257 -0.87 26.16 -15.43
N PHE A 258 -1.94 25.48 -14.99
CA PHE A 258 -2.28 24.12 -15.40
C PHE A 258 -3.38 24.03 -16.46
N LYS A 259 -4.04 25.15 -16.77
CA LYS A 259 -5.20 25.19 -17.70
C LYS A 259 -6.35 24.27 -17.24
N SER A 260 -6.43 24.05 -15.92
CA SER A 260 -7.42 23.22 -15.24
C SER A 260 -7.68 23.79 -13.85
N SER A 261 -8.85 23.53 -13.29
CA SER A 261 -9.18 23.99 -11.93
C SER A 261 -8.69 23.01 -10.88
N LEU A 262 -8.43 23.50 -9.66
CA LEU A 262 -8.05 22.66 -8.53
C LEU A 262 -9.06 21.52 -8.31
N TRP A 263 -10.35 21.84 -8.41
CA TRP A 263 -11.43 20.87 -8.27
C TRP A 263 -11.36 19.72 -9.30
N VAL A 264 -11.14 20.05 -10.57
CA VAL A 264 -11.06 19.06 -11.66
C VAL A 264 -9.85 18.14 -11.45
N GLU A 265 -8.70 18.72 -11.10
CA GLU A 265 -7.49 17.95 -10.82
C GLU A 265 -7.63 17.09 -9.56
N GLU A 266 -8.26 17.61 -8.51
CA GLU A 266 -8.56 16.87 -7.29
C GLU A 266 -9.46 15.66 -7.59
N LEU A 267 -10.53 15.85 -8.36
CA LEU A 267 -11.45 14.78 -8.72
C LEU A 267 -10.74 13.68 -9.53
N ALA A 268 -9.98 14.07 -10.56
CA ALA A 268 -9.21 13.14 -11.38
C ALA A 268 -8.16 12.37 -10.55
N TRP A 269 -7.54 13.02 -9.57
CA TRP A 269 -6.61 12.36 -8.65
C TRP A 269 -7.34 11.35 -7.75
N ARG A 270 -8.50 11.72 -7.20
CA ARG A 270 -9.34 10.89 -6.31
C ARG A 270 -9.86 9.63 -6.98
N GLU A 271 -10.24 9.67 -8.26
CA GLU A 271 -10.71 8.49 -9.00
C GLU A 271 -9.70 7.32 -8.97
N GLY A 272 -8.40 7.63 -8.91
CA GLY A 272 -7.34 6.63 -8.82
C GLY A 272 -6.99 6.18 -7.40
N LEU A 273 -7.54 6.79 -6.35
CA LEU A 273 -7.13 6.51 -4.96
C LEU A 273 -7.50 5.10 -4.52
N ALA A 274 -8.73 4.65 -4.79
CA ALA A 274 -9.18 3.31 -4.38
C ALA A 274 -8.37 2.19 -5.04
N ALA A 275 -7.96 2.36 -6.31
CA ALA A 275 -7.11 1.39 -6.99
C ALA A 275 -5.69 1.34 -6.38
N ARG A 276 -5.13 2.49 -5.98
CA ARG A 276 -3.77 2.60 -5.43
C ARG A 276 -3.68 2.20 -3.96
N TYR A 277 -4.69 2.58 -3.18
CA TYR A 277 -4.71 2.52 -1.71
C TYR A 277 -5.93 1.76 -1.15
N GLY A 278 -6.68 1.00 -1.95
CA GLY A 278 -7.86 0.26 -1.47
C GLY A 278 -7.71 -1.27 -1.50
N TRP A 279 -6.62 -1.81 -2.05
CA TRP A 279 -6.48 -3.26 -2.30
C TRP A 279 -5.85 -4.06 -1.14
N LEU A 280 -5.30 -3.41 -0.11
CA LEU A 280 -4.70 -4.10 1.04
C LEU A 280 -5.62 -5.18 1.68
N PRO A 281 -6.93 -4.94 1.88
CA PRO A 281 -7.84 -5.95 2.40
C PRO A 281 -7.88 -7.20 1.53
N LEU A 282 -7.62 -7.12 0.22
CA LEU A 282 -7.65 -8.29 -0.67
C LEU A 282 -6.41 -9.17 -0.51
N THR A 283 -5.27 -8.63 -0.10
CA THR A 283 -4.05 -9.45 0.12
C THR A 283 -3.84 -9.84 1.57
N THR A 284 -4.44 -9.09 2.51
CA THR A 284 -4.33 -9.35 3.96
C THR A 284 -5.61 -9.91 4.55
N SER A 285 -6.69 -10.08 3.78
CA SER A 285 -7.88 -10.77 4.26
C SER A 285 -7.53 -12.21 4.57
N SER A 286 -7.48 -12.51 5.87
CA SER A 286 -7.41 -13.87 6.40
C SER A 286 -8.40 -14.79 5.69
N SER A 287 -9.57 -14.28 5.30
CA SER A 287 -10.61 -15.05 4.60
C SER A 287 -10.17 -15.55 3.22
N LEU A 288 -9.36 -14.79 2.48
CA LEU A 288 -8.84 -15.22 1.17
C LEU A 288 -7.71 -16.24 1.30
N LEU A 289 -6.87 -16.09 2.34
CA LEU A 289 -5.89 -17.12 2.70
C LEU A 289 -6.58 -18.42 3.13
N TRP A 290 -7.64 -18.33 3.93
CA TRP A 290 -8.45 -19.49 4.34
C TRP A 290 -9.20 -20.11 3.16
N LEU A 291 -9.74 -19.32 2.23
CA LEU A 291 -10.35 -19.79 0.98
C LEU A 291 -9.33 -20.54 0.11
N GLY A 292 -8.13 -19.97 -0.07
CA GLY A 292 -7.05 -20.62 -0.82
C GLY A 292 -6.59 -21.92 -0.18
N MET A 293 -6.43 -21.94 1.15
CA MET A 293 -6.08 -23.15 1.90
C MET A 293 -7.16 -24.23 1.79
N THR A 294 -8.43 -23.82 1.88
CA THR A 294 -9.59 -24.72 1.72
C THR A 294 -9.61 -25.30 0.30
N GLY A 295 -9.38 -24.48 -0.72
CA GLY A 295 -9.28 -24.91 -2.11
C GLY A 295 -8.15 -25.92 -2.34
N LEU A 296 -6.97 -25.70 -1.72
CA LEU A 296 -5.86 -26.65 -1.78
C LEU A 296 -6.19 -27.98 -1.09
N VAL A 297 -6.87 -27.95 0.05
CA VAL A 297 -7.33 -29.16 0.76
C VAL A 297 -8.34 -29.93 -0.08
N VAL A 298 -9.32 -29.25 -0.68
CA VAL A 298 -10.30 -29.87 -1.58
C VAL A 298 -9.62 -30.48 -2.79
N ALA A 299 -8.70 -29.75 -3.43
CA ALA A 299 -7.95 -30.25 -4.59
C ALA A 299 -7.07 -31.47 -4.22
N ALA A 300 -6.42 -31.44 -3.06
CA ALA A 300 -5.64 -32.57 -2.54
C ALA A 300 -6.54 -33.78 -2.24
N TYR A 301 -7.72 -33.56 -1.67
CA TYR A 301 -8.70 -34.61 -1.42
C TYR A 301 -9.21 -35.24 -2.72
N LEU A 302 -9.58 -34.43 -3.72
CA LEU A 302 -10.04 -34.91 -5.02
C LEU A 302 -8.94 -35.68 -5.77
N ARG A 303 -7.69 -35.18 -5.75
CA ARG A 303 -6.54 -35.90 -6.31
C ARG A 303 -6.31 -37.23 -5.61
N ARG A 304 -6.38 -37.25 -4.27
CA ARG A 304 -6.18 -38.47 -3.48
C ARG A 304 -7.31 -39.48 -3.68
N ARG A 305 -8.54 -39.02 -3.87
CA ARG A 305 -9.67 -39.87 -4.22
C ARG A 305 -9.47 -40.54 -5.57
N LYS A 306 -9.10 -39.76 -6.59
CA LYS A 306 -8.81 -40.29 -7.93
C LYS A 306 -7.68 -41.32 -7.91
N GLN A 307 -6.58 -41.05 -7.21
CA GLN A 307 -5.46 -41.99 -7.06
C GLN A 307 -5.87 -43.30 -6.38
N LYS A 308 -6.78 -43.24 -5.40
CA LYS A 308 -7.30 -44.44 -4.74
C LYS A 308 -8.18 -45.27 -5.67
N GLU A 309 -9.02 -44.61 -6.46
CA GLU A 309 -9.88 -45.27 -7.45
C GLU A 309 -9.03 -45.95 -8.54
N GLU A 310 -7.98 -45.27 -9.03
CA GLU A 310 -7.01 -45.84 -9.99
C GLU A 310 -6.26 -47.05 -9.39
N HIS A 311 -5.80 -46.95 -8.14
CA HIS A 311 -5.09 -48.05 -7.47
C HIS A 311 -6.00 -49.26 -7.21
N LEU A 312 -7.27 -49.04 -6.86
CA LEU A 312 -8.24 -50.12 -6.67
C LEU A 312 -8.52 -50.82 -8.01
N ALA A 313 -8.72 -50.05 -9.09
CA ALA A 313 -8.92 -50.60 -10.42
C ALA A 313 -7.71 -51.41 -10.92
N GLU A 314 -6.48 -50.99 -10.60
CA GLU A 314 -5.27 -51.76 -10.88
C GLU A 314 -5.21 -53.08 -10.11
N MET A 315 -5.61 -53.10 -8.83
CA MET A 315 -5.68 -54.33 -8.03
C MET A 315 -6.74 -55.29 -8.59
N GLU A 316 -7.94 -54.80 -8.89
CA GLU A 316 -9.01 -55.61 -9.49
C GLU A 316 -8.58 -56.21 -10.84
N ALA A 317 -7.88 -55.43 -11.67
CA ALA A 317 -7.37 -55.93 -12.95
C ALA A 317 -6.30 -57.03 -12.79
N ARG A 318 -5.47 -56.95 -11.73
CA ARG A 318 -4.49 -58.00 -11.41
C ARG A 318 -5.18 -59.26 -10.89
N ASP A 319 -6.14 -59.11 -9.98
CA ASP A 319 -6.88 -60.26 -9.43
C ASP A 319 -7.60 -61.03 -10.55
N VAL A 320 -8.23 -60.31 -11.49
CA VAL A 320 -8.87 -60.93 -12.67
C VAL A 320 -7.86 -61.65 -13.57
N ALA A 321 -6.67 -61.09 -13.75
CA ALA A 321 -5.62 -61.73 -14.55
C ALA A 321 -5.08 -63.00 -13.86
N GLU A 322 -4.83 -62.95 -12.55
CA GLU A 322 -4.39 -64.11 -11.76
C GLU A 322 -5.45 -65.22 -11.76
N GLU A 323 -6.74 -64.88 -11.61
CA GLU A 323 -7.83 -65.84 -11.71
C GLU A 323 -7.89 -66.51 -13.10
N ALA A 324 -7.68 -65.74 -14.17
CA ALA A 324 -7.64 -66.27 -15.54
C ALA A 324 -6.45 -67.22 -15.75
N GLU A 325 -5.26 -66.88 -15.22
CA GLU A 325 -4.08 -67.74 -15.28
C GLU A 325 -4.28 -69.05 -14.51
N LEU A 326 -4.86 -68.99 -13.30
CA LEU A 326 -5.18 -70.18 -12.51
C LEU A 326 -6.19 -71.09 -13.21
N ARG A 327 -7.22 -70.52 -13.84
CA ARG A 327 -8.20 -71.29 -14.63
C ARG A 327 -7.53 -71.96 -15.83
N ALA A 328 -6.70 -71.23 -16.57
CA ALA A 328 -5.97 -71.79 -17.71
C ALA A 328 -5.00 -72.91 -17.29
N ALA A 329 -4.31 -72.76 -16.15
CA ALA A 329 -3.43 -73.79 -15.59
C ALA A 329 -4.21 -75.06 -15.19
N LEU A 330 -5.37 -74.89 -14.53
CA LEU A 330 -6.24 -76.02 -14.16
C LEU A 330 -6.79 -76.74 -15.39
N GLU A 331 -7.21 -76.01 -16.42
CA GLU A 331 -7.66 -76.59 -17.69
C GLU A 331 -6.54 -77.36 -18.40
N ALA A 332 -5.32 -76.84 -18.41
CA ALA A 332 -4.16 -77.53 -18.98
C ALA A 332 -3.81 -78.81 -18.21
N GLU A 333 -3.90 -78.79 -16.88
CA GLU A 333 -3.70 -79.98 -16.04
C GLU A 333 -4.78 -81.04 -16.29
N LEU A 334 -6.05 -80.64 -16.36
CA LEU A 334 -7.16 -81.53 -16.71
C LEU A 334 -6.99 -82.12 -18.12
N ALA A 335 -6.50 -81.34 -19.09
CA ALA A 335 -6.21 -81.82 -20.44
C ALA A 335 -5.07 -82.86 -20.46
N GLN A 336 -4.01 -82.65 -19.68
CA GLN A 336 -2.94 -83.64 -19.51
C GLN A 336 -3.45 -84.93 -18.86
N GLN A 337 -4.26 -84.82 -17.80
CA GLN A 337 -4.86 -85.99 -17.16
C GLN A 337 -5.79 -86.76 -18.11
N ARG A 338 -6.61 -86.05 -18.90
CA ARG A 338 -7.45 -86.67 -19.95
C ARG A 338 -6.60 -87.38 -21.01
N ALA A 339 -5.49 -86.78 -21.46
CA ALA A 339 -4.60 -87.39 -22.44
C ALA A 339 -3.93 -88.68 -21.90
N LEU A 340 -3.66 -88.74 -20.59
CA LEU A 340 -3.12 -89.94 -19.93
C LEU A 340 -4.17 -91.05 -19.74
N LEU A 341 -5.46 -90.73 -19.80
CA LEU A 341 -6.59 -91.67 -19.58
C LEU A 341 -7.15 -92.27 -20.87
N VAL A 342 -6.68 -91.88 -22.07
CA VAL A 342 -7.15 -92.42 -23.35
C VAL A 342 -6.23 -93.57 -23.83
N PRO A 343 -6.69 -94.83 -23.90
CA PRO A 343 -5.93 -95.90 -24.53
C PRO A 343 -5.98 -95.76 -26.06
N ALA A 344 -4.84 -95.98 -26.71
CA ALA A 344 -4.65 -95.88 -28.14
C ALA A 344 -5.34 -97.03 -28.89
N THR A 345 -6.57 -96.83 -29.36
CA THR A 345 -7.10 -97.53 -30.55
C THR A 345 -8.17 -96.67 -31.23
N ALA A 346 -7.87 -96.14 -32.41
CA ALA A 346 -8.89 -95.66 -33.34
C ALA A 346 -8.43 -95.98 -34.77
N GLN A 347 -8.98 -97.04 -35.35
CA GLN A 347 -9.15 -97.13 -36.81
C GLN A 347 -10.51 -96.52 -37.21
N PRO A 348 -10.67 -96.08 -38.47
CA PRO A 348 -11.76 -95.20 -38.87
C PRO A 348 -13.06 -95.94 -39.17
N VAL A 349 -14.11 -95.15 -39.02
CA VAL A 349 -15.56 -95.36 -39.04
C VAL A 349 -16.10 -95.91 -40.37
N ASP A 350 -17.15 -96.74 -40.28
CA ASP A 350 -18.25 -96.71 -41.25
C ASP A 350 -19.60 -97.10 -40.59
N GLY A 351 -20.61 -96.24 -40.74
CA GLY A 351 -22.03 -96.63 -40.70
C GLY A 351 -22.91 -96.15 -39.53
N ALA A 352 -23.93 -95.35 -39.91
CA ALA A 352 -25.28 -95.19 -39.29
C ALA A 352 -25.35 -94.51 -37.90
N GLU A 353 -26.38 -93.78 -37.47
CA GLU A 353 -27.70 -93.38 -37.99
C GLU A 353 -28.21 -92.19 -37.15
N ALA A 354 -29.33 -91.60 -37.55
CA ALA A 354 -29.93 -90.37 -37.03
C ALA A 354 -30.49 -90.42 -35.58
N ALA A 355 -30.39 -89.30 -34.86
CA ALA A 355 -31.35 -88.82 -33.83
C ALA A 355 -30.98 -87.37 -33.47
N ASP A 356 -31.77 -86.40 -33.94
CA ASP A 356 -32.81 -85.66 -33.21
C ASP A 356 -32.26 -84.48 -32.37
N ALA A 357 -32.76 -83.29 -32.71
CA ALA A 357 -32.23 -82.00 -32.29
C ALA A 357 -33.11 -81.40 -31.17
N PRO A 358 -32.55 -80.96 -30.03
CA PRO A 358 -33.28 -80.12 -29.10
C PRO A 358 -33.22 -78.64 -29.51
N LYS A 359 -34.39 -77.99 -29.40
CA LYS A 359 -34.69 -76.59 -29.69
C LYS A 359 -33.96 -75.60 -28.74
N PRO A 360 -33.81 -74.32 -29.13
CA PRO A 360 -33.03 -73.33 -28.39
C PRO A 360 -33.81 -72.78 -27.20
N VAL A 361 -33.09 -72.53 -26.10
CA VAL A 361 -33.62 -71.84 -24.91
C VAL A 361 -33.52 -70.33 -25.13
N GLU A 362 -34.64 -69.65 -24.93
CA GLU A 362 -34.86 -68.21 -25.08
C GLU A 362 -33.97 -67.36 -24.14
N ALA A 363 -33.51 -66.24 -24.69
CA ALA A 363 -32.76 -65.21 -24.01
C ALA A 363 -33.65 -64.44 -23.01
N LEU A 364 -33.18 -64.32 -21.77
CA LEU A 364 -33.77 -63.47 -20.74
C LEU A 364 -33.46 -62.00 -21.06
N VAL A 365 -34.51 -61.23 -21.36
CA VAL A 365 -34.50 -59.77 -21.52
C VAL A 365 -34.63 -59.12 -20.14
N ALA A 366 -33.74 -58.16 -19.84
CA ALA A 366 -33.80 -57.34 -18.63
C ALA A 366 -34.91 -56.29 -18.74
N PRO A 367 -35.69 -55.99 -17.67
CA PRO A 367 -36.75 -55.01 -17.72
C PRO A 367 -36.25 -53.56 -17.62
N GLU A 368 -36.73 -52.74 -18.54
CA GLU A 368 -36.70 -51.28 -18.58
C GLU A 368 -37.41 -50.67 -17.34
N TRP A 369 -36.74 -49.74 -16.65
CA TRP A 369 -37.37 -48.89 -15.65
C TRP A 369 -37.76 -47.55 -16.29
N ASN A 370 -39.06 -47.36 -16.51
CA ASN A 370 -39.66 -46.08 -16.89
C ASN A 370 -40.04 -45.28 -15.63
N GLU A 371 -39.68 -44.00 -15.62
CA GLU A 371 -40.18 -42.98 -14.70
C GLU A 371 -41.69 -42.77 -14.86
N PRO A 372 -42.44 -42.43 -13.79
CA PRO A 372 -43.73 -41.77 -13.91
C PRO A 372 -43.65 -40.30 -13.50
N THR A 373 -43.96 -39.45 -14.47
CA THR A 373 -44.43 -38.07 -14.32
C THR A 373 -45.90 -38.05 -13.88
N GLU A 374 -46.24 -37.30 -12.82
CA GLU A 374 -47.54 -36.64 -12.68
C GLU A 374 -47.36 -35.24 -12.02
N PRO A 375 -48.06 -34.18 -12.53
CA PRO A 375 -48.04 -32.83 -11.97
C PRO A 375 -49.33 -32.50 -11.18
N LEU A 376 -49.34 -31.32 -10.53
CA LEU A 376 -50.39 -30.61 -9.74
C LEU A 376 -49.98 -30.54 -8.25
N VAL A 377 -49.84 -29.38 -7.58
CA VAL A 377 -50.75 -28.23 -7.52
C VAL A 377 -49.96 -26.95 -7.17
N THR A 378 -50.27 -25.88 -7.87
CA THR A 378 -49.94 -24.47 -7.56
C THR A 378 -50.76 -23.97 -6.37
N ASN A 379 -50.11 -23.39 -5.36
CA ASN A 379 -50.77 -22.46 -4.46
C ASN A 379 -49.92 -21.18 -4.39
N GLY A 380 -50.44 -20.12 -5.00
CA GLY A 380 -49.98 -18.77 -4.79
C GLY A 380 -50.54 -18.24 -3.48
N GLN A 381 -49.74 -17.43 -2.80
CA GLN A 381 -50.23 -16.32 -2.00
C GLN A 381 -49.22 -15.18 -2.13
N GLU A 382 -49.64 -14.17 -2.89
CA GLU A 382 -49.22 -12.78 -2.77
C GLU A 382 -49.51 -12.28 -1.35
N PHE A 383 -48.59 -11.50 -0.80
CA PHE A 383 -48.89 -10.39 0.09
C PHE A 383 -47.84 -9.32 -0.17
N GLU A 384 -48.21 -8.35 -1.00
CA GLU A 384 -47.80 -6.96 -0.85
C GLU A 384 -48.38 -6.44 0.47
N ASP A 385 -47.61 -5.67 1.22
CA ASP A 385 -48.12 -4.55 2.00
C ASP A 385 -46.98 -3.53 2.16
N ASP A 386 -47.18 -2.40 1.49
CA ASP A 386 -46.57 -1.11 1.79
C ASP A 386 -46.99 -0.68 3.20
N GLU A 387 -46.08 -0.11 3.99
CA GLU A 387 -46.46 0.99 4.90
C GLU A 387 -45.24 1.86 5.27
N GLU A 388 -45.30 3.11 4.81
CA GLU A 388 -44.62 4.28 5.35
C GLU A 388 -45.01 4.48 6.82
N GLY A 389 -44.11 4.99 7.68
CA GLY A 389 -44.56 5.61 8.94
C GLY A 389 -43.62 5.58 10.14
N GLU A 390 -42.78 6.62 10.21
CA GLU A 390 -42.38 7.34 11.43
C GLU A 390 -41.22 6.88 12.34
N PRO A 391 -40.49 7.88 12.91
CA PRO A 391 -39.14 7.72 13.43
C PRO A 391 -39.13 7.35 14.91
N ARG A 392 -38.17 6.51 15.32
CA ARG A 392 -37.89 6.28 16.74
C ARG A 392 -36.67 7.06 17.21
N PRO A 393 -36.72 7.60 18.44
CA PRO A 393 -35.96 8.78 18.84
C PRO A 393 -34.50 8.49 19.21
N SER A 394 -33.68 9.49 18.91
CA SER A 394 -32.36 9.74 19.49
C SER A 394 -32.37 9.68 21.02
N LYS A 395 -31.38 9.00 21.58
CA LYS A 395 -30.96 9.15 22.99
C LYS A 395 -29.43 9.30 23.10
N PRO A 396 -28.94 9.93 24.18
CA PRO A 396 -27.96 11.01 24.08
C PRO A 396 -26.53 10.64 24.53
N THR A 397 -25.59 11.49 24.07
CA THR A 397 -24.25 11.88 24.58
C THR A 397 -23.73 11.28 25.89
N VAL A 398 -22.41 11.02 25.96
CA VAL A 398 -21.53 11.55 27.03
C VAL A 398 -20.09 11.79 26.49
N HIS A 399 -19.67 13.05 26.62
CA HIS A 399 -18.34 13.71 26.57
C HIS A 399 -17.12 13.07 25.90
#